data_AF-A0A7J6Y9C9-F1
#
_entry.id   AF-A0A7J6Y9C9-F1
#
_cell.length_a   1.000
_cell.length_b   1.000
_cell.length_c   1.000
_cell.angle_alpha   90.00
_cell.angle_beta   90.00
_cell.angle_gamma   90.00
#
_symmetry.space_group_name_H-M   'P 1'
#
loop_
_entity.id
_entity.type
_entity.pdbx_description
1 polymer ?
#
loop_
_entity_poly.entity_id
_entity_poly.type
_entity_poly.pdbx_seq_one_letter_code
_entity_poly.pdbx_strand_id
1 'polypeptide(L)'
;MSSSGMHSGLFTLHFTPICTAGEEKATTSGSMSPSTQNSAEFGDWHILLRFAVENEVLSVRPRGKIFVMESECGTSGGSEEPVAIPGLGRVPRPVKDRHATVLMRCHCHWQYSEAFRFDVCFDQLDGAIVGVKGRTLNDVIISCEGSQAYGWYIGEATVTVEGKPFTLPHRLRFVLDPYVGAQCTMCLDPVYAQGYTCTECGAVEYCSKNCQMAHMCGQHGLLCSILRRTYTQRSGKVLTETEKGTELVAWWRCLEDACYSILVDFHNSLGQPIEFFLCTLKSAQEEGLRYRFIVKEGTSPREVTHEELAEFACTVFRAVSENSISEGCTSLAAACLNYIFVFSRHIESIVESHVLYYYSYLCEDFEGTICSVEEYVTYARPMHELGVALIEFALKSPTALLFWQRIKLAKNVFINLYNVNTSCHCSKIKELVKAIPGQQRETLNLLSRVFLIMASRAPKKEGLRLLEQAEKCLRDCLPTEQDTDDEAMDAAESQHNHRSGGFDELDENLEEMEPSSLAMLYFRLATLLLLYGDTNKTREAEALKAQGDALIAKAKAASAVKGAAT
;
A
#
# COMPACT_ATOMS: atom_id res chain seq x y z
N MET A 1 0.49 -13.07 9.91
CA MET A 1 1.63 -13.08 8.96
C MET A 1 2.55 -11.93 9.35
N SER A 2 3.83 -12.20 9.61
CA SER A 2 4.78 -11.15 10.01
C SER A 2 5.31 -10.47 8.76
N SER A 3 4.83 -9.26 8.47
CA SER A 3 5.50 -8.35 7.56
C SER A 3 6.88 -8.01 8.12
N SER A 4 7.94 -8.50 7.49
CA SER A 4 9.32 -8.45 7.98
C SER A 4 10.02 -7.10 7.73
N GLY A 5 9.33 -5.97 7.91
CA GLY A 5 9.90 -4.62 7.74
C GLY A 5 9.27 -3.61 8.69
N MET A 6 9.97 -2.50 8.98
CA MET A 6 9.35 -1.36 9.66
C MET A 6 8.36 -0.73 8.70
N HIS A 7 7.14 -0.51 9.18
CA HIS A 7 6.12 0.25 8.46
C HIS A 7 6.03 1.67 9.03
N SER A 8 5.53 2.59 8.22
CA SER A 8 5.10 3.90 8.70
C SER A 8 4.06 3.73 9.81
N GLY A 9 4.18 4.49 10.89
CA GLY A 9 3.25 4.38 12.01
C GLY A 9 3.74 4.96 13.33
N LEU A 10 2.92 4.77 14.35
CA LEU A 10 3.18 5.17 15.73
C LEU A 10 3.85 4.01 16.47
N PHE A 11 4.91 4.32 17.21
CA PHE A 11 5.66 3.35 18.01
C PHE A 11 5.83 3.89 19.42
N THR A 12 5.78 2.99 20.40
CA THR A 12 6.14 3.29 21.79
C THR A 12 7.55 2.79 22.07
N LEU A 13 8.42 3.69 22.52
CA LEU A 13 9.78 3.40 22.93
C LEU A 13 9.86 3.29 24.45
N HIS A 14 10.40 2.16 24.89
CA HIS A 14 10.59 1.80 26.28
C HIS A 14 12.06 1.51 26.55
N PHE A 15 12.52 1.81 27.77
CA PHE A 15 13.84 1.41 28.25
C PHE A 15 13.70 0.41 29.40
N THR A 16 14.43 -0.70 29.30
CA THR A 16 14.37 -1.78 30.29
C THR A 16 15.78 -2.16 30.74
N PRO A 17 16.07 -2.21 32.05
CA PRO A 17 17.33 -2.74 32.54
C PRO A 17 17.39 -4.25 32.33
N ILE A 18 18.51 -4.76 31.82
CA ILE A 18 18.80 -6.19 31.72
C ILE A 18 19.49 -6.61 33.03
N CYS A 19 18.76 -7.32 33.89
CA CYS A 19 19.37 -7.97 35.05
C CYS A 19 20.22 -9.16 34.56
N THR A 20 21.53 -9.14 34.85
CA THR A 20 22.37 -10.32 34.67
C THR A 20 22.05 -11.33 35.76
N ALA A 21 21.80 -12.59 35.39
CA ALA A 21 21.41 -13.70 36.28
C ALA A 21 22.45 -14.12 37.35
N GLY A 22 23.36 -13.24 37.76
CA GLY A 22 24.50 -13.53 38.64
C GLY A 22 24.61 -12.68 39.90
N GLU A 23 23.71 -11.72 40.16
CA GLU A 23 23.80 -10.82 41.32
C GLU A 23 22.71 -11.03 42.39
N GLU A 24 22.19 -12.25 42.54
CA GLU A 24 21.57 -12.65 43.80
C GLU A 24 22.60 -13.38 44.69
N LYS A 25 23.42 -12.59 45.40
CA LYS A 25 24.12 -13.09 46.60
C LYS A 25 23.52 -12.48 47.87
N ALA A 26 22.46 -13.17 48.32
CA ALA A 26 22.03 -13.46 49.68
C ALA A 26 22.06 -12.35 50.76
N THR A 27 20.88 -12.11 51.36
CA THR A 27 20.70 -12.28 52.82
C THR A 27 19.22 -12.54 53.20
N THR A 28 19.04 -13.68 53.87
CA THR A 28 17.99 -14.03 54.86
C THR A 28 16.50 -14.04 54.46
N SER A 29 16.03 -15.26 54.16
CA SER A 29 14.80 -15.90 54.68
C SER A 29 13.59 -15.02 54.98
N GLY A 30 12.72 -14.85 53.99
CA GLY A 30 11.31 -14.54 54.14
C GLY A 30 10.59 -15.08 52.91
N SER A 31 9.63 -15.98 53.09
CA SER A 31 8.80 -16.58 52.04
C SER A 31 8.17 -15.51 51.14
N MET A 32 8.79 -15.23 50.01
CA MET A 32 8.19 -14.49 48.90
C MET A 32 7.84 -15.52 47.83
N SER A 33 6.54 -15.76 47.67
CA SER A 33 5.99 -16.40 46.49
C SER A 33 6.50 -15.68 45.24
N PRO A 34 6.79 -16.39 44.13
CA PRO A 34 7.19 -15.76 42.89
C PRO A 34 6.01 -14.94 42.40
N SER A 35 6.01 -13.64 42.68
CA SER A 35 5.12 -12.71 42.01
C SER A 35 5.56 -12.68 40.56
N THR A 36 4.83 -13.40 39.73
CA THR A 36 4.68 -13.12 38.31
C THR A 36 4.65 -11.61 38.12
N GLN A 37 5.77 -11.03 37.67
CA GLN A 37 5.81 -9.67 37.15
C GLN A 37 4.87 -9.68 35.94
N ASN A 38 3.63 -9.27 36.20
CA ASN A 38 2.62 -9.09 35.19
C ASN A 38 3.12 -8.04 34.18
N SER A 39 2.80 -8.25 32.91
CA SER A 39 2.95 -7.33 31.78
C SER A 39 2.34 -5.93 31.96
N ALA A 40 1.82 -5.62 33.15
CA ALA A 40 1.21 -4.34 33.51
C ALA A 40 2.22 -3.22 33.81
N GLU A 41 3.50 -3.53 34.08
CA GLU A 41 4.53 -2.52 34.37
C GLU A 41 5.11 -1.81 33.13
N PHE A 42 4.80 -2.27 31.91
CA PHE A 42 5.21 -1.61 30.65
C PHE A 42 4.41 -0.34 30.32
N GLY A 43 3.42 0.02 31.13
CA GLY A 43 2.49 1.12 30.86
C GLY A 43 2.90 2.49 31.38
N ASP A 44 3.87 2.61 32.29
CA ASP A 44 3.94 3.79 33.16
C ASP A 44 4.74 4.99 32.61
N TRP A 45 5.78 4.72 31.82
CA TRP A 45 6.59 5.75 31.14
C TRP A 45 7.00 5.26 29.76
N HIS A 46 6.83 6.09 28.73
CA HIS A 46 7.31 5.76 27.39
C HIS A 46 7.45 7.01 26.52
N ILE A 47 8.10 6.85 25.37
CA ILE A 47 8.16 7.88 24.34
C ILE A 47 7.37 7.43 23.13
N LEU A 48 6.41 8.24 22.71
CA LEU A 48 5.71 8.04 21.46
C LEU A 48 6.55 8.61 20.31
N LEU A 49 6.96 7.73 19.42
CA LEU A 49 7.71 8.03 18.20
C LEU A 49 6.84 7.82 16.98
N ARG A 50 7.08 8.62 15.94
CA ARG A 50 6.39 8.50 14.65
C ARG A 50 7.41 8.17 13.58
N PHE A 51 7.24 7.04 12.93
CA PHE A 51 8.09 6.56 11.86
C PHE A 51 7.39 6.72 10.52
N ALA A 52 8.15 7.07 9.49
CA ALA A 52 7.70 7.12 8.12
C ALA A 52 8.74 6.43 7.23
N VAL A 53 8.26 5.60 6.30
CA VAL A 53 9.09 5.01 5.24
C VAL A 53 8.86 5.86 3.98
N GLU A 54 9.91 6.54 3.52
CA GLU A 54 9.89 7.40 2.34
C GLU A 54 11.03 7.00 1.40
N ASN A 55 10.75 6.76 0.12
CA ASN A 55 11.77 6.37 -0.88
C ASN A 55 12.64 5.19 -0.43
N GLU A 56 12.00 4.15 0.10
CA GLU A 56 12.66 2.97 0.68
C GLU A 56 13.53 3.22 1.92
N VAL A 57 13.53 4.43 2.49
CA VAL A 57 14.30 4.80 3.68
C VAL A 57 13.39 5.02 4.87
N LEU A 58 13.76 4.42 6.00
CA LEU A 58 13.10 4.67 7.27
C LEU A 58 13.56 6.01 7.87
N SER A 59 12.59 6.85 8.22
CA SER A 59 12.78 8.11 8.94
C SER A 59 11.95 8.13 10.22
N VAL A 60 12.39 8.93 11.19
CA VAL A 60 11.66 9.19 12.43
C VAL A 60 11.41 10.69 12.53
N ARG A 61 10.20 11.08 12.96
CA ARG A 61 9.91 12.47 13.27
C ARG A 61 10.85 12.94 14.39
N PRO A 62 11.51 14.11 14.26
CA PRO A 62 12.52 14.54 15.23
C PRO A 62 12.01 14.80 16.64
N ARG A 63 10.70 14.84 16.87
CA ARG A 63 10.09 15.12 18.19
C ARG A 63 9.29 13.94 18.68
N GLY A 64 9.80 13.27 19.73
CA GLY A 64 9.08 12.27 20.50
C GLY A 64 8.28 12.90 21.64
N LYS A 65 7.05 12.42 21.87
CA LYS A 65 6.22 12.85 23.01
C LYS A 65 6.45 11.91 24.18
N ILE A 66 6.75 12.47 25.36
CA ILE A 66 7.00 11.69 26.57
C ILE A 66 5.67 11.51 27.31
N PHE A 67 5.34 10.28 27.68
CA PHE A 67 4.18 9.96 28.49
C PHE A 67 4.64 9.42 29.84
N VAL A 68 4.01 9.90 30.92
CA VAL A 68 4.28 9.50 32.31
C VAL A 68 2.98 9.22 33.05
N MET A 69 3.06 8.43 34.12
CA MET A 69 1.97 8.26 35.07
C MET A 69 1.86 9.45 36.03
N GLU A 70 0.63 9.92 36.26
CA GLU A 70 0.36 11.13 37.06
C GLU A 70 0.81 11.06 38.53
N SER A 71 1.16 9.89 39.09
CA SER A 71 1.64 9.82 40.48
C SER A 71 3.03 10.42 40.71
N GLU A 72 3.74 10.83 39.66
CA GLU A 72 5.10 11.42 39.74
C GLU A 72 5.15 12.93 39.45
N CYS A 73 4.02 13.57 39.11
CA CYS A 73 3.94 15.03 38.99
C CYS A 73 3.78 15.69 40.37
N GLY A 74 4.89 15.78 41.11
CA GLY A 74 4.98 16.63 42.29
C GLY A 74 4.77 18.11 41.95
N THR A 75 3.74 18.70 42.54
CA THR A 75 3.58 20.14 42.81
C THR A 75 3.97 21.12 41.69
N SER A 76 3.08 21.36 40.73
CA SER A 76 3.03 22.66 40.05
C SER A 76 1.58 23.12 39.93
N GLY A 77 1.33 24.33 40.44
CA GLY A 77 -0.01 24.91 40.53
C GLY A 77 -0.58 25.24 39.16
N GLY A 78 -1.59 24.47 38.76
CA GLY A 78 -2.53 24.78 37.69
C GLY A 78 -3.88 24.18 38.07
N SER A 79 -4.91 25.03 38.17
CA SER A 79 -6.22 24.71 38.74
C SER A 79 -7.12 23.84 37.84
N GLU A 80 -6.57 22.83 37.18
CA GLU A 80 -7.39 21.82 36.49
C GLU A 80 -7.48 20.60 37.40
N GLU A 81 -8.53 20.53 38.23
CA GLU A 81 -8.85 19.32 38.97
C GLU A 81 -8.99 18.14 37.99
N PRO A 82 -8.21 17.05 38.15
CA PRO A 82 -8.38 15.89 37.31
C PRO A 82 -9.75 15.28 37.62
N VAL A 83 -10.62 15.20 36.61
CA VAL A 83 -11.85 14.43 36.72
C VAL A 83 -11.46 12.96 36.79
N ALA A 84 -11.39 12.43 38.01
CA ALA A 84 -11.28 11.00 38.25
C ALA A 84 -12.55 10.33 37.69
N ILE A 85 -12.42 9.59 36.60
CA ILE A 85 -13.50 8.74 36.10
C ILE A 85 -13.48 7.46 36.96
N PRO A 86 -14.50 7.19 37.78
CA PRO A 86 -14.51 6.02 38.65
C PRO A 86 -14.40 4.73 37.82
N GLY A 87 -13.45 3.85 38.15
CA GLY A 87 -13.30 2.53 37.53
C GLY A 87 -12.22 2.40 36.46
N LEU A 88 -11.59 3.50 36.02
CA LEU A 88 -10.39 3.45 35.17
C LEU A 88 -9.14 3.51 36.04
N GLY A 89 -8.23 2.56 35.82
CA GLY A 89 -6.90 2.55 36.44
C GLY A 89 -6.10 3.82 36.12
N ARG A 90 -4.89 3.92 36.70
CA ARG A 90 -3.94 5.01 36.40
C ARG A 90 -3.69 5.06 34.88
N VAL A 91 -3.65 6.26 34.30
CA VAL A 91 -3.53 6.46 32.84
C VAL A 91 -2.30 7.33 32.53
N PRO A 92 -1.42 6.90 31.62
CA PRO A 92 -0.28 7.71 31.18
C PRO A 92 -0.74 8.98 30.47
N ARG A 93 -0.10 10.11 30.75
CA ARG A 93 -0.40 11.40 30.13
C ARG A 93 0.85 12.02 29.51
N PRO A 94 0.69 12.76 28.39
CA PRO A 94 1.80 13.45 27.79
C PRO A 94 2.32 14.53 28.74
N VAL A 95 3.63 14.62 28.90
CA VAL A 95 4.27 15.66 29.71
C VAL A 95 4.21 16.97 28.93
N LYS A 96 3.53 17.96 29.50
CA LYS A 96 3.39 19.27 28.87
C LYS A 96 4.75 19.95 28.71
N ASP A 97 4.98 20.54 27.54
CA ASP A 97 6.18 21.32 27.20
C ASP A 97 7.52 20.57 27.31
N ARG A 98 7.49 19.23 27.42
CA ARG A 98 8.70 18.38 27.38
C ARG A 98 8.60 17.38 26.24
N HIS A 99 9.67 17.34 25.45
CA HIS A 99 9.79 16.45 24.30
C HIS A 99 11.16 15.81 24.28
N ALA A 100 11.24 14.62 23.69
CA ALA A 100 12.51 14.03 23.31
C ALA A 100 12.85 14.47 21.88
N THR A 101 14.11 14.83 21.63
CA THR A 101 14.59 15.03 20.26
C THR A 101 15.17 13.72 19.75
N VAL A 102 14.80 13.30 18.55
CA VAL A 102 15.19 12.00 17.99
C VAL A 102 15.97 12.21 16.71
N LEU A 103 17.13 11.55 16.60
CA LEU A 103 18.04 11.68 15.47
C LEU A 103 18.43 10.30 14.95
N MET A 104 18.11 10.01 13.68
CA MET A 104 18.57 8.80 13.01
C MET A 104 20.07 8.89 12.72
N ARG A 105 20.84 7.86 13.11
CA ARG A 105 22.29 7.80 12.86
C ARG A 105 22.64 7.15 11.52
N CYS A 106 21.77 6.29 11.02
CA CYS A 106 21.89 5.68 9.70
C CYS A 106 20.54 5.71 8.98
N HIS A 107 20.59 5.75 7.66
CA HIS A 107 19.40 5.59 6.82
C HIS A 107 19.22 4.08 6.64
N CYS A 108 18.26 3.48 7.34
CA CYS A 108 17.96 2.06 7.19
C CYS A 108 17.03 1.89 6.00
N HIS A 109 17.41 1.05 5.04
CA HIS A 109 16.46 0.63 4.02
C HIS A 109 15.57 -0.47 4.60
N TRP A 110 14.25 -0.34 4.43
CA TRP A 110 13.30 -1.30 5.02
C TRP A 110 13.46 -2.74 4.49
N GLN A 111 14.10 -2.90 3.32
CA GLN A 111 14.37 -4.19 2.68
C GLN A 111 15.61 -4.91 3.21
N TYR A 112 16.49 -4.22 3.95
CA TYR A 112 17.73 -4.82 4.46
C TYR A 112 17.61 -5.09 5.96
N SER A 113 18.13 -6.24 6.39
CA SER A 113 18.25 -6.62 7.81
C SER A 113 19.42 -5.87 8.48
N GLU A 114 19.46 -4.54 8.32
CA GLU A 114 20.48 -3.70 8.94
C GLU A 114 20.12 -3.37 10.39
N ALA A 115 21.14 -3.13 11.21
CA ALA A 115 20.93 -2.64 12.57
C ALA A 115 20.38 -1.21 12.50
N PHE A 116 19.22 -1.03 13.13
CA PHE A 116 18.54 0.23 13.32
C PHE A 116 19.24 1.04 14.41
N ARG A 117 19.66 2.27 14.08
CA ARG A 117 20.43 3.14 15.00
C ARG A 117 19.87 4.56 15.07
N PHE A 118 19.58 5.02 16.28
CA PHE A 118 19.08 6.37 16.53
C PHE A 118 19.44 6.86 17.93
N ASP A 119 19.48 8.18 18.08
CA ASP A 119 19.68 8.86 19.36
C ASP A 119 18.38 9.47 19.85
N VAL A 120 18.19 9.43 21.16
CA VAL A 120 17.12 10.13 21.86
C VAL A 120 17.74 11.11 22.84
N CYS A 121 17.54 12.40 22.60
CA CYS A 121 18.10 13.50 23.36
C CYS A 121 17.03 14.11 24.27
N PHE A 122 17.40 14.39 25.52
CA PHE A 122 16.55 15.02 26.52
C PHE A 122 17.29 16.17 27.18
N ASP A 123 16.63 17.33 27.29
CA ASP A 123 17.15 18.43 28.11
C ASP A 123 17.19 18.01 29.59
N GLN A 124 16.16 17.27 30.03
CA GLN A 124 16.04 16.71 31.37
C GLN A 124 15.39 15.32 31.33
N LEU A 125 15.94 14.37 32.08
CA LEU A 125 15.41 13.01 32.22
C LEU A 125 15.38 12.60 33.69
N ASP A 126 14.33 11.89 34.12
CA ASP A 126 14.36 11.22 35.42
C ASP A 126 15.40 10.09 35.37
N GLY A 127 16.38 10.14 36.27
CA GLY A 127 17.41 9.13 36.39
C GLY A 127 16.85 7.73 36.60
N ALA A 128 15.64 7.57 37.14
CA ALA A 128 14.99 6.28 37.33
C ALA A 128 14.85 5.50 36.01
N ILE A 129 14.66 6.19 34.89
CA ILE A 129 14.53 5.62 33.53
C ILE A 129 15.81 4.90 33.10
N VAL A 130 16.96 5.34 33.61
CA VAL A 130 18.28 4.73 33.37
C VAL A 130 18.83 4.01 34.61
N GLY A 131 17.96 3.71 35.60
CA GLY A 131 18.29 2.93 36.79
C GLY A 131 18.83 3.72 37.99
N VAL A 132 18.78 5.05 37.98
CA VAL A 132 19.34 5.94 39.01
C VAL A 132 18.24 6.65 39.78
N LYS A 133 17.91 6.16 40.98
CA LYS A 133 16.79 6.71 41.77
C LYS A 133 17.08 8.11 42.33
N GLY A 134 16.06 8.97 42.31
CA GLY A 134 16.02 10.24 43.05
C GLY A 134 16.89 11.36 42.48
N ARG A 135 17.26 11.29 41.20
CA ARG A 135 18.04 12.34 40.51
C ARG A 135 17.42 12.66 39.16
N THR A 136 17.31 13.94 38.85
CA THR A 136 17.07 14.40 37.47
C THR A 136 18.43 14.61 36.79
N LEU A 137 18.60 14.03 35.61
CA LEU A 137 19.78 14.18 34.77
C LEU A 137 19.51 15.27 33.72
N ASN A 138 20.51 16.09 33.39
CA ASN A 138 20.42 17.13 32.36
C ASN A 138 21.25 16.72 31.13
N ASP A 139 20.87 17.21 29.95
CA ASP A 139 21.57 16.96 28.68
C ASP A 139 21.92 15.47 28.48
N VAL A 140 20.86 14.67 28.35
CA VAL A 140 20.94 13.21 28.29
C VAL A 140 20.77 12.75 26.85
N ILE A 141 21.70 11.94 26.36
CA ILE A 141 21.60 11.27 25.06
C ILE A 141 21.58 9.77 25.29
N ILE A 142 20.50 9.12 24.87
CA ILE A 142 20.38 7.66 24.84
C ILE A 142 20.56 7.18 23.41
N SER A 143 21.67 6.51 23.14
CA SER A 143 22.00 5.94 21.82
C SER A 143 21.51 4.50 21.73
N CYS A 144 20.60 4.25 20.81
CA CYS A 144 19.93 2.97 20.61
C CYS A 144 20.49 2.27 19.36
N GLU A 145 20.88 1.00 19.49
CA GLU A 145 21.30 0.15 18.37
C GLU A 145 20.68 -1.25 18.49
N GLY A 146 19.90 -1.65 17.48
CA GLY A 146 19.15 -2.91 17.54
C GLY A 146 18.65 -3.39 16.19
N SER A 147 17.82 -4.43 16.19
CA SER A 147 17.24 -5.00 14.99
C SER A 147 15.83 -5.52 15.24
N GLN A 148 15.12 -5.88 14.18
CA GLN A 148 13.79 -6.47 14.28
C GLN A 148 13.87 -7.87 14.89
N ALA A 149 13.06 -8.14 15.91
CA ALA A 149 12.88 -9.45 16.49
C ALA A 149 11.42 -9.63 16.95
N TYR A 150 10.76 -10.71 16.50
CA TYR A 150 9.40 -11.09 16.92
C TYR A 150 8.34 -9.98 16.75
N GLY A 151 8.46 -9.15 15.72
CA GLY A 151 7.53 -8.05 15.43
C GLY A 151 7.86 -6.73 16.15
N TRP A 152 8.90 -6.71 16.98
CA TRP A 152 9.39 -5.52 17.70
C TRP A 152 10.79 -5.13 17.23
N TYR A 153 11.23 -3.92 17.56
CA TYR A 153 12.64 -3.55 17.43
C TYR A 153 13.26 -3.49 18.81
N ILE A 154 14.34 -4.27 18.98
CA ILE A 154 14.99 -4.46 20.28
C ILE A 154 16.49 -4.34 20.12
N GLY A 155 17.14 -3.76 21.10
CA GLY A 155 18.59 -3.60 21.06
C GLY A 155 19.18 -3.02 22.33
N GLU A 156 20.48 -2.74 22.26
CA GLU A 156 21.22 -2.16 23.38
C GLU A 156 21.12 -0.63 23.34
N ALA A 157 21.06 -0.03 24.52
CA ALA A 157 21.06 1.40 24.71
C ALA A 157 22.27 1.83 25.57
N THR A 158 22.98 2.85 25.11
CA THR A 158 24.07 3.50 25.86
C THR A 158 23.67 4.92 26.22
N VAL A 159 24.17 5.45 27.33
CA VAL A 159 23.74 6.75 27.86
C VAL A 159 24.93 7.68 28.00
N THR A 160 24.75 8.92 27.56
CA THR A 160 25.68 10.04 27.74
C THR A 160 24.94 11.12 28.52
N VAL A 161 25.59 11.74 29.51
CA VAL A 161 25.04 12.84 30.32
C VAL A 161 26.04 13.99 30.31
N GLU A 162 25.60 15.19 29.94
CA GLU A 162 26.45 16.39 29.83
C GLU A 162 27.70 16.14 28.96
N GLY A 163 27.52 15.42 27.85
CA GLY A 163 28.58 15.05 26.91
C GLY A 163 29.56 13.97 27.39
N LYS A 164 29.34 13.34 28.56
CA LYS A 164 30.21 12.28 29.09
C LYS A 164 29.51 10.92 29.14
N PRO A 165 30.21 9.81 28.84
CA PRO A 165 29.65 8.47 28.99
C PRO A 165 29.15 8.24 30.41
N PHE A 166 27.92 7.76 30.53
CA PHE A 166 27.27 7.51 31.81
C PHE A 166 27.38 6.03 32.18
N THR A 167 27.91 5.73 33.37
CA THR A 167 28.01 4.35 33.87
C THR A 167 26.65 3.89 34.38
N LEU A 168 26.00 3.02 33.60
CA LEU A 168 24.70 2.45 33.95
C LEU A 168 24.85 1.38 35.04
N PRO A 169 23.95 1.34 36.04
CA PRO A 169 23.92 0.26 37.04
C PRO A 169 23.71 -1.13 36.42
N HIS A 170 22.90 -1.20 35.36
CA HIS A 170 22.63 -2.41 34.59
C HIS A 170 22.67 -2.08 33.10
N ARG A 171 22.92 -3.08 32.23
CA ARG A 171 22.82 -2.86 30.78
C ARG A 171 21.40 -2.39 30.45
N LEU A 172 21.28 -1.31 29.68
CA LEU A 172 19.98 -0.78 29.26
C LEU A 172 19.62 -1.34 27.90
N ARG A 173 18.38 -1.80 27.75
CA ARG A 173 17.78 -2.24 26.50
C ARG A 173 16.72 -1.24 26.09
N PHE A 174 16.60 -0.99 24.79
CA PHE A 174 15.41 -0.35 24.26
C PHE A 174 14.48 -1.37 23.62
N VAL A 175 13.18 -1.11 23.71
CA VAL A 175 12.13 -1.84 23.01
C VAL A 175 11.25 -0.81 22.32
N LEU A 176 11.12 -0.94 21.00
CA LEU A 176 10.24 -0.13 20.18
C LEU A 176 9.11 -1.02 19.65
N ASP A 177 7.90 -0.75 20.13
CA ASP A 177 6.69 -1.55 19.90
C ASP A 177 5.68 -0.75 19.07
N PRO A 178 5.17 -1.28 17.94
CA PRO A 178 4.13 -0.61 17.17
C PRO A 178 2.85 -0.40 18.00
N TYR A 179 2.34 0.82 18.03
CA TYR A 179 1.11 1.15 18.73
C TYR A 179 -0.12 0.83 17.87
N VAL A 180 -0.88 -0.19 18.28
CA VAL A 180 -2.11 -0.65 17.60
C VAL A 180 -3.40 -0.29 18.34
N GLY A 181 -3.31 0.54 19.39
CA GLY A 181 -4.47 0.94 20.20
C GLY A 181 -5.28 2.09 19.59
N ALA A 182 -6.34 2.48 20.29
CA ALA A 182 -7.17 3.63 19.96
C ALA A 182 -6.36 4.93 19.89
N GLN A 183 -6.62 5.77 18.89
CA GLN A 183 -5.91 7.03 18.70
C GLN A 183 -6.87 8.22 18.69
N CYS A 184 -6.39 9.35 19.20
CA CYS A 184 -7.12 10.58 19.28
C CYS A 184 -7.38 11.10 17.87
N THR A 185 -8.65 11.33 17.57
CA THR A 185 -9.09 11.84 16.25
C THR A 185 -8.60 13.27 16.00
N MET A 186 -8.23 14.02 17.05
CA MET A 186 -7.75 15.39 16.93
C MET A 186 -6.23 15.51 16.78
N CYS A 187 -5.44 14.67 17.48
CA CYS A 187 -3.97 14.84 17.54
C CYS A 187 -3.18 13.55 17.26
N LEU A 188 -3.86 12.46 16.93
CA LEU A 188 -3.34 11.11 16.68
C LEU A 188 -2.60 10.46 17.87
N ASP A 189 -2.61 11.10 19.04
CA ASP A 189 -2.00 10.53 20.24
C ASP A 189 -2.82 9.32 20.75
N PRO A 190 -2.17 8.31 21.34
CA PRO A 190 -2.82 7.19 22.01
C PRO A 190 -3.93 7.62 22.97
N VAL A 191 -5.02 6.85 22.97
CA VAL A 191 -6.15 6.99 23.90
C VAL A 191 -6.03 5.91 24.96
N TYR A 192 -5.42 6.25 26.09
CA TYR A 192 -5.19 5.33 27.20
C TYR A 192 -6.37 5.21 28.18
N ALA A 193 -7.30 6.17 28.17
CA ALA A 193 -8.49 6.17 29.02
C ALA A 193 -9.76 6.02 28.17
N GLN A 194 -10.62 5.05 28.51
CA GLN A 194 -11.96 4.99 27.94
C GLN A 194 -12.81 6.12 28.54
N GLY A 195 -13.48 6.93 27.71
CA GLY A 195 -14.45 7.92 28.23
C GLY A 195 -14.52 9.25 27.51
N TYR A 196 -13.53 9.58 26.66
CA TYR A 196 -13.63 10.72 25.76
C TYR A 196 -13.96 10.24 24.34
N THR A 197 -15.13 9.66 24.19
CA THR A 197 -15.74 9.39 22.88
C THR A 197 -16.79 10.44 22.58
N CYS A 198 -17.04 10.73 21.30
CA CYS A 198 -18.21 11.52 20.95
C CYS A 198 -19.47 10.73 21.29
N THR A 199 -20.26 11.22 22.25
CA THR A 199 -21.48 10.57 22.73
C THR A 199 -22.57 10.48 21.66
N GLU A 200 -22.53 11.36 20.66
CA GLU A 200 -23.53 11.41 19.59
C GLU A 200 -23.26 10.39 18.49
N CYS A 201 -22.05 10.33 17.95
CA CYS A 201 -21.73 9.44 16.83
C CYS A 201 -21.03 8.14 17.25
N GLY A 202 -20.37 8.11 18.40
CA GLY A 202 -19.57 6.96 18.87
C GLY A 202 -18.34 6.62 18.02
N ALA A 203 -18.13 7.28 16.88
CA ALA A 203 -17.12 6.93 15.88
C ALA A 203 -15.74 7.59 16.09
N VAL A 204 -15.64 8.48 17.08
CA VAL A 204 -14.43 9.27 17.36
C VAL A 204 -14.05 9.19 18.83
N GLU A 205 -12.75 9.04 19.06
CA GLU A 205 -12.10 8.95 20.35
C GLU A 205 -11.13 10.12 20.52
N TYR A 206 -10.93 10.54 21.76
CA TYR A 206 -10.09 11.66 22.13
C TYR A 206 -9.18 11.27 23.29
N CYS A 207 -7.96 11.82 23.34
CA CYS A 207 -7.08 11.64 24.49
C CYS A 207 -7.45 12.57 25.67
N SER A 208 -8.24 13.62 25.43
CA SER A 208 -8.63 14.61 26.45
C SER A 208 -9.90 15.37 26.08
N LYS A 209 -10.52 16.02 27.09
CA LYS A 209 -11.63 16.97 26.88
C LYS A 209 -11.23 18.14 25.99
N ASN A 210 -9.99 18.61 26.09
CA ASN A 210 -9.49 19.72 25.27
C ASN A 210 -9.46 19.34 23.79
N CYS A 211 -8.98 18.13 23.46
CA CYS A 211 -9.04 17.60 22.10
C CYS A 211 -10.48 17.42 21.61
N GLN A 212 -11.38 16.94 22.47
CA GLN A 212 -12.80 16.82 22.13
C GLN A 212 -13.41 18.19 21.81
N MET A 213 -13.23 19.19 22.68
CA MET A 213 -13.74 20.54 22.45
C MET A 213 -13.15 21.18 21.19
N ALA A 214 -11.84 21.04 20.98
CA ALA A 214 -11.17 21.54 19.78
C ALA A 214 -11.76 20.92 18.51
N HIS A 215 -11.95 19.60 18.50
CA HIS A 215 -12.53 18.89 17.36
C HIS A 215 -13.98 19.34 17.08
N MET A 216 -14.78 19.50 18.15
CA MET A 216 -16.16 19.99 18.06
C MET A 216 -16.24 21.41 17.48
N CYS A 217 -15.39 22.32 17.98
CA CYS A 217 -15.30 23.70 17.47
C CYS A 217 -14.81 23.75 16.02
N GLY A 218 -14.00 22.77 15.60
CA GLY A 218 -13.34 22.75 14.30
C GLY A 218 -14.19 22.27 13.11
N GLN A 219 -15.43 21.82 13.34
CA GLN A 219 -16.44 21.33 12.37
C GLN A 219 -16.80 19.83 12.47
N HIS A 220 -16.40 19.12 13.54
CA HIS A 220 -16.90 17.74 13.75
C HIS A 220 -18.43 17.63 13.68
N GLY A 221 -19.15 18.68 14.12
CA GLY A 221 -20.61 18.73 14.05
C GLY A 221 -21.20 18.50 12.64
N LEU A 222 -20.47 18.86 11.58
CA LEU A 222 -20.88 18.58 10.19
C LEU A 222 -20.80 17.09 9.85
N LEU A 223 -19.83 16.39 10.44
CA LEU A 223 -19.55 14.98 10.18
C LEU A 223 -20.31 14.05 11.13
N CYS A 224 -20.61 14.53 12.34
CA CYS A 224 -21.15 13.73 13.44
C CYS A 224 -22.41 12.94 13.03
N SER A 225 -23.37 13.59 12.36
CA SER A 225 -24.58 12.92 11.88
C SER A 225 -24.32 11.93 10.74
N ILE A 226 -23.35 12.22 9.87
CA ILE A 226 -22.97 11.35 8.75
C ILE A 226 -22.30 10.09 9.32
N LEU A 227 -21.34 10.25 10.24
CA LEU A 227 -20.68 9.14 10.90
C LEU A 227 -21.68 8.23 11.60
N ARG A 228 -22.58 8.81 12.41
CA ARG A 228 -23.62 8.07 13.14
C ARG A 228 -24.56 7.27 12.24
N ARG A 229 -24.94 7.82 11.08
CA ARG A 229 -25.96 7.22 10.20
C ARG A 229 -25.38 6.25 9.18
N THR A 230 -24.18 6.55 8.67
CA THR A 230 -23.66 5.90 7.45
C THR A 230 -22.37 5.09 7.67
N TYR A 231 -21.51 5.45 8.63
CA TYR A 231 -20.21 4.79 8.84
C TYR A 231 -20.20 3.96 10.12
N THR A 232 -21.14 3.02 10.23
CA THR A 232 -21.33 2.19 11.42
C THR A 232 -21.12 0.70 11.18
N GLN A 233 -21.34 0.20 9.95
CA GLN A 233 -21.18 -1.20 9.57
C GLN A 233 -20.38 -1.32 8.28
N ARG A 234 -19.54 -2.37 8.18
CA ARG A 234 -18.65 -2.62 7.02
C ARG A 234 -17.81 -1.38 6.68
N SER A 235 -17.21 -0.80 7.71
CA SER A 235 -16.46 0.44 7.65
C SER A 235 -15.15 0.31 8.40
N GLY A 236 -14.12 0.99 7.92
CA GLY A 236 -12.85 1.15 8.62
C GLY A 236 -12.55 2.60 8.92
N LYS A 237 -11.53 2.82 9.75
CA LYS A 237 -11.06 4.14 10.18
C LYS A 237 -9.55 4.21 9.96
N VAL A 238 -9.12 5.30 9.34
CA VAL A 238 -7.73 5.63 9.11
C VAL A 238 -7.36 6.81 10.00
N LEU A 239 -6.31 6.63 10.79
CA LEU A 239 -5.70 7.65 11.63
C LEU A 239 -4.21 7.61 11.33
N THR A 240 -3.72 8.58 10.57
CA THR A 240 -2.31 8.63 10.18
C THR A 240 -1.85 10.06 10.01
N GLU A 241 -0.55 10.24 9.90
CA GLU A 241 0.07 11.51 9.56
C GLU A 241 0.59 11.44 8.13
N THR A 242 0.34 12.48 7.36
CA THR A 242 0.89 12.61 6.00
C THR A 242 2.40 12.84 6.01
N GLU A 243 3.07 12.63 4.88
CA GLU A 243 4.50 12.95 4.69
C GLU A 243 4.83 14.41 5.08
N LYS A 244 3.90 15.33 4.81
CA LYS A 244 4.01 16.76 5.15
C LYS A 244 3.80 17.06 6.65
N GLY A 245 3.50 16.05 7.45
CA GLY A 245 3.31 16.15 8.90
C GLY A 245 1.94 16.63 9.32
N THR A 246 0.98 16.64 8.39
CA THR A 246 -0.43 16.98 8.68
C THR A 246 -1.17 15.72 9.08
N GLU A 247 -1.94 15.80 10.16
CA GLU A 247 -2.86 14.74 10.55
C GLU A 247 -3.85 14.43 9.43
N LEU A 248 -4.16 13.15 9.25
CA LEU A 248 -5.17 12.67 8.32
C LEU A 248 -6.07 11.68 9.05
N VAL A 249 -7.35 12.03 9.10
CA VAL A 249 -8.38 11.17 9.63
C VAL A 249 -9.41 10.91 8.55
N ALA A 250 -9.66 9.63 8.27
CA ALA A 250 -10.70 9.22 7.32
C ALA A 250 -11.48 8.01 7.83
N TRP A 251 -12.71 7.87 7.35
CA TRP A 251 -13.55 6.70 7.52
C TRP A 251 -13.95 6.22 6.15
N TRP A 252 -13.86 4.93 5.91
CA TRP A 252 -14.34 4.33 4.67
C TRP A 252 -15.44 3.34 4.96
N ARG A 253 -16.32 3.11 3.98
CA ARG A 253 -17.37 2.10 4.06
C ARG A 253 -17.65 1.44 2.72
N CYS A 254 -18.06 0.18 2.77
CA CYS A 254 -18.57 -0.53 1.61
C CYS A 254 -20.00 -0.09 1.29
N LEU A 255 -20.28 0.10 0.01
CA LEU A 255 -21.62 0.25 -0.58
C LEU A 255 -21.95 -1.04 -1.35
N GLU A 256 -23.04 -1.00 -2.13
CA GLU A 256 -23.38 -2.07 -3.07
C GLU A 256 -22.51 -2.00 -4.35
N ASP A 257 -22.46 -3.09 -5.12
CA ASP A 257 -21.80 -3.17 -6.43
C ASP A 257 -20.33 -2.71 -6.45
N ALA A 258 -19.54 -3.21 -5.48
CA ALA A 258 -18.11 -2.88 -5.33
C ALA A 258 -17.84 -1.37 -5.30
N CYS A 259 -18.81 -0.59 -4.80
CA CYS A 259 -18.66 0.85 -4.60
C CYS A 259 -18.29 1.13 -3.14
N TYR A 260 -17.57 2.23 -2.94
CA TYR A 260 -17.09 2.64 -1.64
C TYR A 260 -17.23 4.12 -1.45
N SER A 261 -17.28 4.53 -0.19
CA SER A 261 -17.24 5.93 0.18
C SER A 261 -16.21 6.17 1.27
N ILE A 262 -15.41 7.23 1.12
CA ILE A 262 -14.36 7.64 2.05
C ILE A 262 -14.66 9.05 2.52
N LEU A 263 -15.04 9.20 3.78
CA LEU A 263 -15.23 10.49 4.44
C LEU A 263 -13.94 10.92 5.13
N VAL A 264 -13.46 12.11 4.84
CA VAL A 264 -12.23 12.67 5.39
C VAL A 264 -12.58 13.85 6.30
N ASP A 265 -11.96 13.88 7.47
CA ASP A 265 -12.16 14.93 8.47
C ASP A 265 -11.61 16.28 8.00
N PHE A 266 -12.04 17.39 8.60
CA PHE A 266 -11.59 18.74 8.24
C PHE A 266 -10.12 19.00 8.61
N HIS A 267 -9.56 18.23 9.54
CA HIS A 267 -8.16 18.32 9.93
C HIS A 267 -7.32 17.60 8.88
N ASN A 268 -7.15 18.28 7.75
CA ASN A 268 -6.41 17.86 6.56
C ASN A 268 -5.81 19.09 5.86
N SER A 269 -5.01 18.89 4.82
CA SER A 269 -4.31 19.98 4.11
C SER A 269 -5.23 20.96 3.36
N LEU A 270 -6.44 20.54 2.97
CA LEU A 270 -7.47 21.41 2.39
C LEU A 270 -8.22 22.22 3.47
N GLY A 271 -8.12 21.83 4.74
CA GLY A 271 -8.77 22.49 5.87
C GLY A 271 -10.30 22.48 5.82
N GLN A 272 -10.89 21.52 5.10
CA GLN A 272 -12.34 21.32 4.98
C GLN A 272 -12.66 19.83 4.79
N PRO A 273 -13.80 19.34 5.30
CA PRO A 273 -14.16 17.94 5.16
C PRO A 273 -14.64 17.62 3.74
N ILE A 274 -14.34 16.40 3.30
CA ILE A 274 -14.63 15.93 1.93
C ILE A 274 -14.97 14.44 1.96
N GLU A 275 -15.85 14.02 1.07
CA GLU A 275 -16.20 12.63 0.87
C GLU A 275 -15.92 12.22 -0.58
N PHE A 276 -15.15 11.14 -0.75
CA PHE A 276 -14.82 10.55 -2.04
C PHE A 276 -15.68 9.30 -2.30
N PHE A 277 -15.95 9.03 -3.57
CA PHE A 277 -16.67 7.85 -4.02
C PHE A 277 -15.82 7.06 -5.02
N LEU A 278 -15.64 5.78 -4.75
CA LEU A 278 -14.81 4.88 -5.54
C LEU A 278 -15.62 3.68 -6.01
N CYS A 279 -15.21 3.05 -7.10
CA CYS A 279 -15.79 1.81 -7.58
C CYS A 279 -14.70 0.92 -8.18
N THR A 280 -14.56 -0.30 -7.69
CA THR A 280 -13.56 -1.25 -8.21
C THR A 280 -13.85 -1.63 -9.66
N LEU A 281 -15.12 -1.78 -10.01
CA LEU A 281 -15.53 -2.23 -11.35
C LEU A 281 -15.36 -1.18 -12.44
N LYS A 282 -15.13 0.08 -12.09
CA LYS A 282 -15.02 1.19 -13.05
C LYS A 282 -13.61 1.75 -13.09
N SER A 283 -13.24 2.29 -14.25
CA SER A 283 -11.95 2.94 -14.43
C SER A 283 -12.00 4.38 -13.93
N ALA A 284 -11.05 4.75 -13.06
CA ALA A 284 -10.85 6.13 -12.61
C ALA A 284 -10.58 7.10 -13.76
N GLN A 285 -9.98 6.61 -14.86
CA GLN A 285 -9.73 7.39 -16.07
C GLN A 285 -11.03 7.80 -16.78
N GLU A 286 -12.08 6.98 -16.69
CA GLU A 286 -13.37 7.24 -17.31
C GLU A 286 -14.29 8.05 -16.40
N GLU A 287 -14.34 7.73 -15.10
CA GLU A 287 -15.25 8.40 -14.16
C GLU A 287 -14.73 9.74 -13.64
N GLY A 288 -13.42 9.96 -13.68
CA GLY A 288 -12.79 11.11 -13.02
C GLY A 288 -12.83 11.01 -11.49
N LEU A 289 -12.35 12.06 -10.80
CA LEU A 289 -12.47 12.16 -9.35
C LEU A 289 -13.93 12.48 -8.96
N ARG A 290 -14.59 11.54 -8.29
CA ARG A 290 -15.95 11.72 -7.74
C ARG A 290 -15.89 12.05 -6.26
N TYR A 291 -16.32 13.25 -5.91
CA TYR A 291 -16.26 13.74 -4.52
C TYR A 291 -17.37 14.76 -4.23
N ARG A 292 -17.59 15.01 -2.94
CA ARG A 292 -18.38 16.15 -2.46
C ARG A 292 -17.73 16.77 -1.22
N PHE A 293 -17.68 18.09 -1.15
CA PHE A 293 -17.30 18.78 0.08
C PHE A 293 -18.46 18.75 1.07
N ILE A 294 -18.15 18.58 2.35
CA ILE A 294 -19.15 18.65 3.41
C ILE A 294 -19.11 20.05 3.99
N VAL A 295 -20.16 20.83 3.70
CA VAL A 295 -20.26 22.23 4.09
C VAL A 295 -21.51 22.47 4.92
N LYS A 296 -21.53 23.57 5.65
CA LYS A 296 -22.74 24.01 6.34
C LYS A 296 -23.80 24.40 5.30
N GLU A 297 -25.06 24.10 5.59
CA GLU A 297 -26.17 24.48 4.71
C GLU A 297 -26.15 25.99 4.42
N GLY A 298 -26.31 26.36 3.14
CA GLY A 298 -26.23 27.74 2.67
C GLY A 298 -24.82 28.32 2.53
N THR A 299 -23.76 27.52 2.71
CA THR A 299 -22.36 27.94 2.48
C THR A 299 -21.75 27.23 1.28
N SER A 300 -20.82 27.90 0.60
CA SER A 300 -20.02 27.31 -0.47
C SER A 300 -18.72 26.71 0.09
N PRO A 301 -18.20 25.62 -0.51
CA PRO A 301 -16.88 25.11 -0.17
C PRO A 301 -15.80 26.14 -0.50
N ARG A 302 -14.63 26.02 0.14
CA ARG A 302 -13.46 26.80 -0.24
C ARG A 302 -13.00 26.36 -1.61
N GLU A 303 -12.57 27.32 -2.43
CA GLU A 303 -11.96 27.01 -3.73
C GLU A 303 -10.68 26.21 -3.55
N VAL A 304 -10.56 25.12 -4.31
CA VAL A 304 -9.39 24.24 -4.35
C VAL A 304 -9.12 23.94 -5.81
N THR A 305 -7.87 24.06 -6.24
CA THR A 305 -7.52 23.73 -7.62
C THR A 305 -7.62 22.22 -7.88
N HIS A 306 -7.84 21.83 -9.12
CA HIS A 306 -7.92 20.40 -9.46
C HIS A 306 -6.60 19.66 -9.11
N GLU A 307 -5.46 20.33 -9.25
CA GLU A 307 -4.15 19.75 -8.97
C GLU A 307 -3.95 19.50 -7.47
N GLU A 308 -4.25 20.49 -6.63
CA GLU A 308 -4.21 20.34 -5.17
C GLU A 308 -5.16 19.26 -4.67
N LEU A 309 -6.36 19.18 -5.27
CA LEU A 309 -7.33 18.17 -4.92
C LEU A 309 -6.86 16.76 -5.32
N ALA A 310 -6.29 16.60 -6.51
CA ALA A 310 -5.79 15.33 -6.99
C ALA A 310 -4.61 14.83 -6.11
N GLU A 311 -3.66 15.71 -5.78
CA GLU A 311 -2.55 15.39 -4.88
C GLU A 311 -3.07 14.97 -3.50
N PHE A 312 -4.04 15.70 -2.96
CA PHE A 312 -4.67 15.36 -1.70
C PHE A 312 -5.42 14.03 -1.76
N ALA A 313 -6.21 13.80 -2.82
CA ALA A 313 -6.94 12.55 -3.02
C ALA A 313 -6.00 11.35 -3.08
N CYS A 314 -4.88 11.43 -3.82
CA CYS A 314 -3.86 10.37 -3.83
C CYS A 314 -3.27 10.11 -2.44
N THR A 315 -3.07 11.15 -1.62
CA THR A 315 -2.62 10.99 -0.23
C THR A 315 -3.64 10.21 0.60
N VAL A 316 -4.93 10.55 0.47
CA VAL A 316 -6.03 9.85 1.14
C VAL A 316 -6.11 8.39 0.67
N PHE A 317 -6.10 8.16 -0.63
CA PHE A 317 -6.22 6.82 -1.21
C PHE A 317 -5.05 5.92 -0.84
N ARG A 318 -3.84 6.45 -0.68
CA ARG A 318 -2.70 5.68 -0.18
C ARG A 318 -2.95 5.18 1.23
N ALA A 319 -3.30 6.10 2.14
CA ALA A 319 -3.57 5.76 3.53
C ALA A 319 -4.76 4.79 3.69
N VAL A 320 -5.81 4.98 2.89
CA VAL A 320 -6.97 4.07 2.88
C VAL A 320 -6.61 2.73 2.25
N SER A 321 -5.79 2.68 1.20
CA SER A 321 -5.33 1.42 0.60
C SER A 321 -4.54 0.59 1.61
N GLU A 322 -3.57 1.20 2.29
CA GLU A 322 -2.77 0.53 3.34
C GLU A 322 -3.66 -0.05 4.44
N ASN A 323 -4.60 0.75 4.95
CA ASN A 323 -5.55 0.27 5.95
C ASN A 323 -6.47 -0.83 5.39
N SER A 324 -6.97 -0.69 4.16
CA SER A 324 -7.86 -1.67 3.54
C SER A 324 -7.17 -3.02 3.30
N ILE A 325 -5.88 -3.02 2.98
CA ILE A 325 -5.06 -4.24 2.94
C ILE A 325 -5.04 -4.91 4.32
N SER A 326 -4.77 -4.15 5.39
CA SER A 326 -4.71 -4.68 6.75
C SER A 326 -6.06 -5.23 7.27
N GLU A 327 -7.17 -4.61 6.87
CA GLU A 327 -8.53 -5.03 7.21
C GLU A 327 -9.07 -6.13 6.28
N GLY A 328 -8.32 -6.55 5.26
CA GLY A 328 -8.72 -7.58 4.29
C GLY A 328 -9.75 -7.13 3.25
N CYS A 329 -9.97 -5.82 3.08
CA CYS A 329 -10.84 -5.26 2.05
C CYS A 329 -10.04 -4.96 0.76
N THR A 330 -9.64 -6.03 0.07
CA THR A 330 -8.72 -5.95 -1.10
C THR A 330 -9.33 -5.21 -2.29
N SER A 331 -10.63 -5.33 -2.51
CA SER A 331 -11.35 -4.62 -3.57
C SER A 331 -11.31 -3.09 -3.37
N LEU A 332 -11.50 -2.58 -2.15
CA LEU A 332 -11.31 -1.15 -1.84
C LEU A 332 -9.87 -0.70 -2.07
N ALA A 333 -8.89 -1.50 -1.64
CA ALA A 333 -7.48 -1.20 -1.88
C ALA A 333 -7.19 -1.12 -3.39
N ALA A 334 -7.68 -2.08 -4.19
CA ALA A 334 -7.55 -2.05 -5.66
C ALA A 334 -8.21 -0.82 -6.29
N ALA A 335 -9.40 -0.41 -5.80
CA ALA A 335 -10.04 0.83 -6.24
C ALA A 335 -9.17 2.06 -5.91
N CYS A 336 -8.61 2.15 -4.71
CA CYS A 336 -7.69 3.23 -4.33
C CYS A 336 -6.46 3.28 -5.24
N LEU A 337 -5.86 2.12 -5.53
CA LEU A 337 -4.68 2.00 -6.40
C LEU A 337 -4.95 2.50 -7.83
N ASN A 338 -6.11 2.18 -8.41
CA ASN A 338 -6.48 2.67 -9.74
C ASN A 338 -6.56 4.21 -9.79
N TYR A 339 -7.11 4.85 -8.75
CA TYR A 339 -7.13 6.31 -8.65
C TYR A 339 -5.72 6.89 -8.43
N ILE A 340 -4.87 6.23 -7.63
CA ILE A 340 -3.46 6.63 -7.48
C ILE A 340 -2.73 6.55 -8.82
N PHE A 341 -2.91 5.48 -9.58
CA PHE A 341 -2.29 5.28 -10.89
C PHE A 341 -2.68 6.37 -11.89
N VAL A 342 -3.95 6.77 -11.90
CA VAL A 342 -4.46 7.78 -12.86
C VAL A 342 -4.12 9.22 -12.45
N PHE A 343 -4.21 9.57 -11.16
CA PHE A 343 -4.14 10.97 -10.71
C PHE A 343 -2.79 11.37 -10.09
N SER A 344 -1.96 10.41 -9.66
CA SER A 344 -0.66 10.74 -9.08
C SER A 344 0.33 11.20 -10.15
N ARG A 345 1.03 12.30 -9.87
CA ARG A 345 2.16 12.79 -10.70
C ARG A 345 3.49 12.14 -10.32
N HIS A 346 3.54 11.41 -9.22
CA HIS A 346 4.74 10.81 -8.65
C HIS A 346 4.76 9.31 -8.92
N ILE A 347 5.64 8.89 -9.83
CA ILE A 347 5.77 7.49 -10.23
C ILE A 347 6.26 6.61 -9.07
N GLU A 348 7.11 7.19 -8.20
CA GLU A 348 7.60 6.56 -6.98
C GLU A 348 6.44 6.15 -6.09
N SER A 349 5.53 7.09 -5.82
CA SER A 349 4.34 6.86 -5.01
C SER A 349 3.38 5.83 -5.59
N ILE A 350 3.23 5.80 -6.92
CA ILE A 350 2.43 4.79 -7.62
C ILE A 350 3.06 3.42 -7.35
N VAL A 351 4.34 3.27 -7.66
CA VAL A 351 5.06 1.99 -7.53
C VAL A 351 5.07 1.52 -6.08
N GLU A 352 5.39 2.36 -5.10
CA GLU A 352 5.43 1.98 -3.68
C GLU A 352 4.08 1.42 -3.20
N SER A 353 2.98 2.11 -3.50
CA SER A 353 1.63 1.69 -3.08
C SER A 353 1.24 0.35 -3.72
N HIS A 354 1.53 0.19 -5.01
CA HIS A 354 1.20 -1.03 -5.75
C HIS A 354 2.10 -2.22 -5.37
N VAL A 355 3.39 -1.97 -5.10
CA VAL A 355 4.32 -3.00 -4.63
C VAL A 355 3.91 -3.53 -3.26
N LEU A 356 3.48 -2.65 -2.35
CA LEU A 356 2.93 -3.06 -1.06
C LEU A 356 1.72 -3.99 -1.24
N TYR A 357 0.78 -3.61 -2.09
CA TYR A 357 -0.39 -4.45 -2.40
C TYR A 357 0.01 -5.79 -3.04
N TYR A 358 0.93 -5.75 -4.00
CA TYR A 358 1.44 -6.93 -4.69
C TYR A 358 2.05 -7.94 -3.73
N TYR A 359 2.96 -7.50 -2.85
CA TYR A 359 3.56 -8.41 -1.86
C TYR A 359 2.63 -8.81 -0.72
N SER A 360 1.62 -8.00 -0.40
CA SER A 360 0.67 -8.31 0.68
C SER A 360 -0.43 -9.29 0.25
N TYR A 361 -0.82 -9.28 -1.03
CA TYR A 361 -2.00 -10.00 -1.49
C TYR A 361 -1.78 -10.88 -2.74
N LEU A 362 -0.86 -10.50 -3.64
CA LEU A 362 -0.76 -11.10 -4.98
C LEU A 362 0.46 -12.02 -5.17
N CYS A 363 1.45 -11.97 -4.28
CA CYS A 363 2.79 -12.52 -4.54
C CYS A 363 2.99 -14.01 -4.19
N GLU A 364 1.93 -14.80 -4.07
CA GLU A 364 2.02 -16.26 -3.95
C GLU A 364 1.21 -16.94 -5.06
N ASP A 365 1.64 -18.14 -5.46
CA ASP A 365 1.04 -18.94 -6.53
C ASP A 365 -0.49 -18.93 -6.40
N PHE A 366 -1.16 -18.20 -7.30
CA PHE A 366 -2.60 -18.11 -7.29
C PHE A 366 -3.17 -19.49 -7.65
N GLU A 367 -3.50 -20.27 -6.62
CA GLU A 367 -4.10 -21.60 -6.74
C GLU A 367 -5.65 -21.56 -6.67
N GLY A 368 -6.23 -20.36 -6.56
CA GLY A 368 -7.66 -20.13 -6.42
C GLY A 368 -8.44 -20.15 -7.73
N THR A 369 -9.75 -20.35 -7.66
CA THR A 369 -10.66 -20.07 -8.79
C THR A 369 -11.29 -18.72 -8.57
N ILE A 370 -11.15 -17.81 -9.54
CA ILE A 370 -11.83 -16.51 -9.52
C ILE A 370 -13.33 -16.76 -9.66
N CYS A 371 -14.14 -16.21 -8.76
CA CYS A 371 -15.57 -16.50 -8.69
C CYS A 371 -16.45 -15.29 -9.05
N SER A 372 -15.87 -14.12 -9.30
CA SER A 372 -16.60 -12.90 -9.66
C SER A 372 -15.79 -11.93 -10.51
N VAL A 373 -16.47 -10.99 -11.17
CA VAL A 373 -15.83 -9.89 -11.91
C VAL A 373 -15.03 -8.98 -10.98
N GLU A 374 -15.58 -8.69 -9.79
CA GLU A 374 -14.91 -7.86 -8.77
C GLU A 374 -13.58 -8.46 -8.35
N GLU A 375 -13.56 -9.77 -8.04
CA GLU A 375 -12.35 -10.49 -7.68
C GLU A 375 -11.33 -10.45 -8.82
N TYR A 376 -11.76 -10.72 -10.07
CA TYR A 376 -10.86 -10.63 -11.23
C TYR A 376 -10.21 -9.25 -11.33
N VAL A 377 -10.98 -8.18 -11.23
CA VAL A 377 -10.47 -6.81 -11.34
C VAL A 377 -9.53 -6.48 -10.17
N THR A 378 -9.85 -6.95 -8.96
CA THR A 378 -9.05 -6.78 -7.73
C THR A 378 -7.66 -7.41 -7.84
N TYR A 379 -7.52 -8.47 -8.65
CA TYR A 379 -6.23 -9.09 -8.99
C TYR A 379 -5.56 -8.45 -10.21
N ALA A 380 -6.27 -8.43 -11.33
CA ALA A 380 -5.68 -8.17 -12.65
C ALA A 380 -5.27 -6.70 -12.83
N ARG A 381 -6.11 -5.75 -12.38
CA ARG A 381 -5.86 -4.32 -12.60
C ARG A 381 -4.63 -3.82 -11.83
N PRO A 382 -4.47 -4.05 -10.52
CA PRO A 382 -3.28 -3.60 -9.80
C PRO A 382 -1.99 -4.19 -10.34
N MET A 383 -1.98 -5.44 -10.82
CA MET A 383 -0.79 -6.04 -11.46
C MET A 383 -0.46 -5.38 -12.80
N HIS A 384 -1.48 -5.15 -13.63
CA HIS A 384 -1.30 -4.46 -14.90
C HIS A 384 -0.72 -3.06 -14.69
N GLU A 385 -1.35 -2.27 -13.81
CA GLU A 385 -0.93 -0.91 -13.46
C GLU A 385 0.49 -0.88 -12.88
N LEU A 386 0.80 -1.79 -11.95
CA LEU A 386 2.14 -1.94 -11.39
C LEU A 386 3.18 -2.25 -12.47
N GLY A 387 2.90 -3.22 -13.35
CA GLY A 387 3.81 -3.60 -14.43
C GLY A 387 4.11 -2.44 -15.37
N VAL A 388 3.08 -1.67 -15.75
CA VAL A 388 3.22 -0.47 -16.59
C VAL A 388 4.06 0.60 -15.88
N ALA A 389 3.73 0.90 -14.62
CA ALA A 389 4.46 1.89 -13.81
C ALA A 389 5.94 1.50 -13.63
N LEU A 390 6.23 0.21 -13.39
CA LEU A 390 7.59 -0.29 -13.24
C LEU A 390 8.42 -0.19 -14.52
N ILE A 391 7.83 -0.36 -15.71
CA ILE A 391 8.54 -0.11 -16.98
C ILE A 391 9.00 1.34 -17.03
N GLU A 392 8.10 2.29 -16.79
CA GLU A 392 8.42 3.72 -16.82
C GLU A 392 9.47 4.07 -15.76
N PHE A 393 9.30 3.55 -14.55
CA PHE A 393 10.21 3.81 -13.44
C PHE A 393 11.60 3.19 -13.66
N ALA A 394 11.67 2.04 -14.31
CA ALA A 394 12.94 1.43 -14.72
C ALA A 394 13.66 2.33 -15.74
N LEU A 395 12.94 2.86 -16.75
CA LEU A 395 13.54 3.71 -17.77
C LEU A 395 14.11 5.02 -17.23
N LYS A 396 13.53 5.55 -16.14
CA LYS A 396 14.02 6.75 -15.43
C LYS A 396 15.07 6.46 -14.34
N SER A 397 15.55 5.22 -14.22
CA SER A 397 16.44 4.81 -13.12
C SER A 397 17.82 5.50 -13.22
N PRO A 398 18.37 6.03 -12.12
CA PRO A 398 19.65 6.75 -12.14
C PRO A 398 20.87 5.82 -12.23
N THR A 399 20.70 4.52 -11.93
CA THR A 399 21.77 3.52 -11.96
C THR A 399 21.32 2.26 -12.70
N ALA A 400 22.29 1.53 -13.25
CA ALA A 400 22.03 0.24 -13.91
C ALA A 400 21.47 -0.81 -12.93
N LEU A 401 21.88 -0.78 -11.66
CA LEU A 401 21.38 -1.69 -10.63
C LEU A 401 19.87 -1.52 -10.42
N LEU A 402 19.43 -0.28 -10.19
CA LEU A 402 18.01 0.06 -9.99
C LEU A 402 17.18 -0.24 -11.22
N PHE A 403 17.72 0.06 -12.42
CA PHE A 403 17.07 -0.32 -13.67
C PHE A 403 16.79 -1.83 -13.72
N TRP A 404 17.82 -2.65 -13.47
CA TRP A 404 17.69 -4.11 -13.56
C TRP A 404 16.75 -4.68 -12.50
N GLN A 405 16.73 -4.12 -11.29
CA GLN A 405 15.79 -4.53 -10.25
C GLN A 405 14.34 -4.26 -10.67
N ARG A 406 14.04 -3.01 -11.07
CA ARG A 406 12.69 -2.57 -11.44
C ARG A 406 12.16 -3.30 -12.68
N ILE A 407 12.98 -3.44 -13.73
CA ILE A 407 12.53 -4.12 -14.96
C ILE A 407 12.32 -5.63 -14.78
N LYS A 408 13.13 -6.28 -13.92
CA LYS A 408 12.93 -7.69 -13.57
C LYS A 408 11.67 -7.88 -12.74
N LEU A 409 11.35 -6.95 -11.84
CA LEU A 409 10.09 -6.96 -11.11
C LEU A 409 8.91 -6.80 -12.08
N ALA A 410 8.96 -5.85 -13.02
CA ALA A 410 7.93 -5.69 -14.05
C ALA A 410 7.68 -7.00 -14.83
N LYS A 411 8.76 -7.65 -15.26
CA LYS A 411 8.71 -8.97 -15.92
C LYS A 411 7.96 -10.00 -15.06
N ASN A 412 8.31 -10.13 -13.78
CA ASN A 412 7.68 -11.11 -12.89
C ASN A 412 6.21 -10.80 -12.65
N VAL A 413 5.84 -9.52 -12.47
CA VAL A 413 4.45 -9.08 -12.31
C VAL A 413 3.61 -9.46 -13.53
N PHE A 414 4.10 -9.21 -14.76
CA PHE A 414 3.38 -9.59 -15.97
C PHE A 414 3.28 -11.10 -16.18
N ILE A 415 4.31 -11.88 -15.80
CA ILE A 415 4.24 -13.35 -15.81
C ILE A 415 3.14 -13.83 -14.86
N ASN A 416 3.07 -13.28 -13.65
CA ASN A 416 2.05 -13.64 -12.67
C ASN A 416 0.65 -13.25 -13.14
N LEU A 417 0.48 -12.06 -13.72
CA LEU A 417 -0.78 -11.65 -14.34
C LEU A 417 -1.19 -12.60 -15.47
N TYR A 418 -0.25 -12.99 -16.34
CA TYR A 418 -0.51 -13.95 -17.41
C TYR A 418 -0.94 -15.31 -16.87
N ASN A 419 -0.28 -15.81 -15.82
CA ASN A 419 -0.64 -17.05 -15.16
C ASN A 419 -2.05 -16.99 -14.57
N VAL A 420 -2.41 -15.91 -13.86
CA VAL A 420 -3.77 -15.70 -13.34
C VAL A 420 -4.80 -15.72 -14.46
N ASN A 421 -4.53 -15.01 -15.55
CA ASN A 421 -5.43 -14.99 -16.69
C ASN A 421 -5.57 -16.37 -17.36
N THR A 422 -4.52 -17.19 -17.34
CA THR A 422 -4.52 -18.53 -17.96
C THR A 422 -5.23 -19.56 -17.08
N SER A 423 -5.03 -19.48 -15.76
CA SER A 423 -5.64 -20.38 -14.76
C SER A 423 -7.13 -20.07 -14.53
N CYS A 424 -7.60 -18.88 -14.92
CA CYS A 424 -8.98 -18.46 -14.72
C CYS A 424 -9.93 -19.15 -15.72
N HIS A 425 -10.46 -20.32 -15.35
CA HIS A 425 -11.44 -21.06 -16.15
C HIS A 425 -12.90 -20.63 -15.81
N CYS A 426 -13.23 -19.36 -16.01
CA CYS A 426 -14.55 -18.80 -15.66
C CYS A 426 -15.61 -18.97 -16.76
N SER A 427 -15.85 -20.19 -17.26
CA SER A 427 -16.84 -20.44 -18.33
C SER A 427 -18.28 -19.99 -18.00
N LYS A 428 -18.59 -19.75 -16.71
CA LYS A 428 -19.91 -19.34 -16.24
C LYS A 428 -20.14 -17.83 -16.18
N ILE A 429 -19.09 -17.00 -16.23
CA ILE A 429 -19.19 -15.54 -16.10
C ILE A 429 -18.91 -14.91 -17.47
N LYS A 430 -19.98 -14.52 -18.17
CA LYS A 430 -19.92 -14.07 -19.57
C LYS A 430 -18.98 -12.88 -19.76
N GLU A 431 -18.96 -11.95 -18.81
CA GLU A 431 -18.11 -10.77 -18.81
C GLU A 431 -16.62 -11.14 -18.78
N LEU A 432 -16.26 -12.16 -17.99
CA LEU A 432 -14.87 -12.63 -17.88
C LEU A 432 -14.43 -13.44 -19.08
N VAL A 433 -15.32 -14.28 -19.64
CA VAL A 433 -15.05 -15.03 -20.88
C VAL A 433 -14.66 -14.07 -22.01
N LYS A 434 -15.29 -12.91 -22.08
CA LYS A 434 -14.99 -11.87 -23.06
C LYS A 434 -13.74 -11.04 -22.70
N ALA A 435 -13.55 -10.67 -21.44
CA ALA A 435 -12.48 -9.75 -21.05
C ALA A 435 -11.09 -10.41 -20.98
N ILE A 436 -11.00 -11.66 -20.51
CA ILE A 436 -9.73 -12.34 -20.21
C ILE A 436 -8.84 -12.50 -21.45
N PRO A 437 -9.32 -12.95 -22.63
CA PRO A 437 -8.48 -13.09 -23.82
C PRO A 437 -7.86 -11.76 -24.27
N GLY A 438 -8.61 -10.65 -24.17
CA GLY A 438 -8.09 -9.30 -24.39
C GLY A 438 -6.95 -8.97 -23.42
N GLN A 439 -7.17 -9.20 -22.12
CA GLN A 439 -6.17 -8.93 -21.08
C GLN A 439 -4.91 -9.80 -21.23
N GLN A 440 -5.05 -11.08 -21.62
CA GLN A 440 -3.93 -11.99 -21.89
C GLN A 440 -3.04 -11.45 -23.01
N ARG A 441 -3.66 -11.06 -24.14
CA ARG A 441 -2.95 -10.50 -25.30
C ARG A 441 -2.23 -9.20 -24.95
N GLU A 442 -2.88 -8.31 -24.20
CA GLU A 442 -2.25 -7.08 -23.74
C GLU A 442 -1.05 -7.37 -22.80
N THR A 443 -1.21 -8.32 -21.88
CA THR A 443 -0.16 -8.73 -20.94
C THR A 443 1.06 -9.29 -21.69
N LEU A 444 0.85 -10.17 -22.68
CA LEU A 444 1.91 -10.69 -23.53
C LEU A 444 2.60 -9.59 -24.35
N ASN A 445 1.84 -8.59 -24.82
CA ASN A 445 2.41 -7.45 -25.52
C ASN A 445 3.33 -6.62 -24.62
N LEU A 446 2.90 -6.34 -23.39
CA LEU A 446 3.72 -5.64 -22.41
C LEU A 446 4.95 -6.45 -22.00
N LEU A 447 4.80 -7.76 -21.84
CA LEU A 447 5.90 -8.67 -21.52
C LEU A 447 6.94 -8.72 -22.65
N SER A 448 6.51 -8.73 -23.92
CA SER A 448 7.42 -8.65 -25.07
C SER A 448 8.20 -7.33 -25.09
N ARG A 449 7.54 -6.21 -24.76
CA ARG A 449 8.19 -4.90 -24.58
C ARG A 449 9.23 -4.91 -23.46
N VAL A 450 8.92 -5.54 -22.31
CA VAL A 450 9.88 -5.70 -21.21
C VAL A 450 11.11 -6.47 -21.68
N PHE A 451 10.93 -7.59 -22.37
CA PHE A 451 12.04 -8.38 -22.89
C PHE A 451 12.88 -7.62 -23.92
N LEU A 452 12.27 -6.83 -24.80
CA LEU A 452 12.99 -5.96 -25.74
C LEU A 452 13.83 -4.89 -25.04
N ILE A 453 13.25 -4.23 -24.01
CA ILE A 453 13.98 -3.25 -23.19
C ILE A 453 15.17 -3.92 -22.50
N MET A 454 14.98 -5.10 -21.91
CA MET A 454 16.06 -5.88 -21.29
C MET A 454 17.12 -6.28 -22.32
N ALA A 455 16.72 -6.75 -23.50
CA ALA A 455 17.63 -7.20 -24.55
C ALA A 455 18.54 -6.06 -25.03
N SER A 456 18.01 -4.85 -25.18
CA SER A 456 18.77 -3.67 -25.60
C SER A 456 19.90 -3.26 -24.65
N ARG A 457 19.87 -3.75 -23.40
CA ARG A 457 20.83 -3.43 -22.33
C ARG A 457 21.62 -4.64 -21.85
N ALA A 458 21.37 -5.82 -22.42
CA ALA A 458 22.02 -7.07 -22.05
C ALA A 458 23.25 -7.37 -22.94
N PRO A 459 24.22 -8.16 -22.46
CA PRO A 459 25.27 -8.70 -23.31
C PRO A 459 24.69 -9.53 -24.46
N LYS A 460 25.33 -9.53 -25.63
CA LYS A 460 24.82 -10.11 -26.89
C LYS A 460 24.16 -11.50 -26.74
N LYS A 461 24.77 -12.42 -25.98
CA LYS A 461 24.22 -13.77 -25.76
C LYS A 461 22.89 -13.74 -24.99
N GLU A 462 22.80 -12.98 -23.91
CA GLU A 462 21.56 -12.86 -23.15
C GLU A 462 20.54 -12.00 -23.90
N GLY A 463 20.99 -10.99 -24.64
CA GLY A 463 20.14 -10.17 -25.51
C GLY A 463 19.40 -11.01 -26.56
N LEU A 464 20.09 -11.96 -27.21
CA LEU A 464 19.46 -12.91 -28.14
C LEU A 464 18.40 -13.78 -27.44
N ARG A 465 18.70 -14.29 -26.25
CA ARG A 465 17.75 -15.12 -25.48
C ARG A 465 16.51 -14.32 -25.07
N LEU A 466 16.67 -13.04 -24.72
CA LEU A 466 15.56 -12.14 -24.40
C LEU A 466 14.74 -11.78 -25.65
N LEU A 467 15.39 -11.61 -26.81
CA LEU A 467 14.69 -11.42 -28.10
C LEU A 467 13.82 -12.64 -28.44
N GLU A 468 14.32 -13.86 -28.21
CA GLU A 468 13.55 -15.10 -28.43
C GLU A 468 12.31 -15.16 -27.52
N GLN A 469 12.43 -14.71 -26.26
CA GLN A 469 11.27 -14.63 -25.36
C GLN A 469 10.26 -13.57 -25.82
N ALA A 470 10.74 -12.42 -26.31
CA ALA A 470 9.86 -11.38 -26.86
C ALA A 470 9.13 -11.86 -28.12
N GLU A 471 9.83 -12.57 -29.01
CA GLU A 471 9.25 -13.23 -30.19
C GLU A 471 8.14 -14.19 -29.78
N LYS A 472 8.42 -15.09 -28.82
CA LYS A 472 7.46 -16.05 -28.30
C LYS A 472 6.19 -15.36 -27.79
N CYS A 473 6.32 -14.32 -26.97
CA CYS A 473 5.17 -13.59 -26.44
C CYS A 473 4.29 -12.98 -27.54
N LEU A 474 4.89 -12.42 -28.60
CA LEU A 474 4.13 -11.85 -29.72
C LEU A 474 3.48 -12.92 -30.59
N ARG A 475 4.11 -14.09 -30.76
CA ARG A 475 3.51 -15.22 -31.47
C ARG A 475 2.31 -15.79 -30.72
N ASP A 476 2.41 -15.90 -29.40
CA ASP A 476 1.32 -16.39 -28.55
C ASP A 476 0.10 -15.42 -28.54
N CYS A 477 0.24 -14.20 -29.09
CA CYS A 477 -0.88 -13.28 -29.32
C CYS A 477 -1.59 -13.46 -30.67
N LEU A 478 -1.00 -14.20 -31.61
CA LEU A 478 -1.64 -14.46 -32.91
C LEU A 478 -2.83 -15.40 -32.70
N PRO A 479 -3.91 -15.24 -33.48
CA PRO A 479 -4.95 -16.26 -33.55
C PRO A 479 -4.29 -17.59 -33.91
N THR A 480 -4.67 -18.67 -33.23
CA THR A 480 -4.34 -20.02 -33.67
C THR A 480 -4.85 -20.13 -35.10
N GLU A 481 -3.98 -20.49 -36.05
CA GLU A 481 -4.45 -20.87 -37.38
C GLU A 481 -5.45 -22.00 -37.14
N GLN A 482 -6.75 -21.76 -37.36
CA GLN A 482 -7.69 -22.85 -37.56
C GLN A 482 -7.07 -23.64 -38.70
N ASP A 483 -6.71 -24.90 -38.43
CA ASP A 483 -6.26 -25.82 -39.45
C ASP A 483 -7.35 -25.81 -40.53
N THR A 484 -7.09 -25.08 -41.61
CA THR A 484 -7.94 -25.01 -42.80
C THR A 484 -8.09 -26.37 -43.49
N ASP A 485 -7.50 -27.41 -42.90
CA ASP A 485 -7.61 -28.81 -43.32
C ASP A 485 -8.87 -29.49 -42.76
N ASP A 486 -9.49 -29.00 -41.66
CA ASP A 486 -10.72 -29.59 -41.12
C ASP A 486 -11.97 -29.18 -41.92
N GLU A 487 -12.03 -27.97 -42.46
CA GLU A 487 -13.10 -27.59 -43.41
C GLU A 487 -12.99 -28.33 -44.76
N ALA A 488 -11.78 -28.75 -45.14
CA ALA A 488 -11.55 -29.57 -46.34
C ALA A 488 -11.88 -31.07 -46.10
N MET A 489 -11.72 -31.57 -44.87
CA MET A 489 -12.14 -32.91 -44.44
C MET A 489 -13.66 -33.00 -44.27
N ASP A 490 -14.32 -31.99 -43.70
CA ASP A 490 -15.78 -31.96 -43.53
C ASP A 490 -16.55 -31.78 -44.85
N ALA A 491 -15.93 -31.13 -45.85
CA ALA A 491 -16.46 -31.10 -47.21
C ALA A 491 -16.37 -32.46 -47.93
N ALA A 492 -15.49 -33.37 -47.47
CA ALA A 492 -15.34 -34.71 -48.01
C ALA A 492 -16.17 -35.77 -47.27
N GLU A 493 -16.47 -35.59 -45.98
CA GLU A 493 -17.27 -36.54 -45.18
C GLU A 493 -18.78 -36.25 -45.13
N SER A 494 -19.22 -35.07 -45.57
CA SER A 494 -20.64 -34.66 -45.58
C SER A 494 -21.54 -35.36 -46.64
N GLN A 495 -21.06 -36.40 -47.32
CA GLN A 495 -21.91 -37.29 -48.15
C GLN A 495 -22.40 -38.56 -47.45
N HIS A 496 -21.92 -38.90 -46.25
CA HIS A 496 -22.35 -40.13 -45.56
C HIS A 496 -22.45 -40.00 -44.04
N ASN A 497 -23.52 -39.36 -43.54
CA ASN A 497 -24.48 -39.95 -42.58
C ASN A 497 -25.31 -38.90 -41.83
N HIS A 498 -26.63 -39.07 -41.89
CA HIS A 498 -27.57 -38.49 -40.93
C HIS A 498 -27.56 -39.27 -39.61
N ARG A 499 -27.22 -38.60 -38.49
CA ARG A 499 -27.84 -38.68 -37.14
C ARG A 499 -26.83 -38.60 -35.99
N SER A 500 -26.76 -37.42 -35.36
CA SER A 500 -26.79 -37.11 -33.91
C SER A 500 -26.05 -35.79 -33.74
N GLY A 501 -26.65 -34.66 -33.39
CA GLY A 501 -27.54 -34.49 -32.25
C GLY A 501 -26.76 -34.06 -31.02
N GLY A 502 -26.16 -32.86 -31.08
CA GLY A 502 -25.73 -32.06 -29.93
C GLY A 502 -24.27 -32.17 -29.53
N PHE A 503 -23.38 -31.40 -30.17
CA PHE A 503 -22.10 -30.98 -29.57
C PHE A 503 -21.46 -29.74 -30.26
N ASP A 504 -22.25 -28.92 -30.97
CA ASP A 504 -21.73 -27.87 -31.89
C ASP A 504 -22.12 -26.42 -31.53
N GLU A 505 -22.35 -26.10 -30.24
CA GLU A 505 -22.67 -24.71 -29.83
C GLU A 505 -21.63 -24.10 -28.86
N LEU A 506 -20.44 -24.71 -28.72
CA LEU A 506 -19.43 -24.22 -27.77
C LEU A 506 -18.21 -23.53 -28.39
N ASP A 507 -18.09 -23.50 -29.72
CA ASP A 507 -16.88 -22.98 -30.39
C ASP A 507 -17.07 -21.69 -31.22
N GLU A 508 -18.26 -21.07 -31.17
CA GLU A 508 -18.51 -19.77 -31.83
C GLU A 508 -18.01 -18.54 -31.03
N ASN A 509 -17.30 -18.74 -29.90
CA ASN A 509 -16.83 -17.65 -29.03
C ASN A 509 -15.33 -17.32 -29.14
N LEU A 510 -14.60 -17.88 -30.11
CA LEU A 510 -13.23 -17.44 -30.41
C LEU A 510 -13.27 -16.08 -31.12
N GLU A 511 -13.20 -15.02 -30.31
CA GLU A 511 -13.20 -13.62 -30.70
C GLU A 511 -12.35 -13.32 -31.96
N GLU A 512 -13.01 -12.99 -33.07
CA GLU A 512 -12.36 -12.34 -34.21
C GLU A 512 -11.72 -11.02 -33.73
N MET A 513 -10.39 -11.01 -33.57
CA MET A 513 -9.63 -9.79 -33.28
C MET A 513 -9.89 -8.75 -34.36
N GLU A 514 -10.12 -7.49 -33.96
CA GLU A 514 -10.34 -6.42 -34.92
C GLU A 514 -9.18 -6.37 -35.95
N PRO A 515 -9.45 -6.34 -37.27
CA PRO A 515 -8.40 -6.43 -38.30
C PRO A 515 -7.26 -5.42 -38.16
N SER A 516 -7.54 -4.23 -37.62
CA SER A 516 -6.52 -3.20 -37.36
C SER A 516 -5.55 -3.59 -36.24
N SER A 517 -6.06 -4.23 -35.18
CA SER A 517 -5.30 -4.73 -34.05
C SER A 517 -4.42 -5.91 -34.45
N LEU A 518 -4.97 -6.82 -35.28
CA LEU A 518 -4.22 -7.96 -35.82
C LEU A 518 -3.09 -7.51 -36.77
N ALA A 519 -3.36 -6.53 -37.65
CA ALA A 519 -2.34 -5.95 -38.51
C ALA A 519 -1.19 -5.32 -37.71
N MET A 520 -1.51 -4.60 -36.63
CA MET A 520 -0.51 -4.01 -35.73
C MET A 520 0.38 -5.08 -35.09
N LEU A 521 -0.19 -6.23 -34.72
CA LEU A 521 0.57 -7.35 -34.16
C LEU A 521 1.56 -7.91 -35.19
N TYR A 522 1.13 -8.13 -36.43
CA TYR A 522 1.99 -8.58 -37.53
C TYR A 522 3.16 -7.62 -37.78
N PHE A 523 2.91 -6.30 -37.80
CA PHE A 523 3.99 -5.32 -37.96
C PHE A 523 4.97 -5.30 -36.80
N ARG A 524 4.49 -5.46 -35.56
CA ARG A 524 5.35 -5.54 -34.38
C ARG A 524 6.25 -6.77 -34.45
N LEU A 525 5.70 -7.93 -34.80
CA LEU A 525 6.47 -9.17 -34.95
C LEU A 525 7.47 -9.06 -36.10
N ALA A 526 7.07 -8.55 -37.27
CA ALA A 526 7.97 -8.31 -38.39
C ALA A 526 9.15 -7.41 -37.99
N THR A 527 8.88 -6.31 -37.28
CA THR A 527 9.92 -5.40 -36.81
C THR A 527 10.88 -6.09 -35.83
N LEU A 528 10.36 -6.92 -34.93
CA LEU A 528 11.17 -7.68 -33.99
C LEU A 528 12.11 -8.66 -34.72
N LEU A 529 11.61 -9.39 -35.72
CA LEU A 529 12.42 -10.37 -36.47
C LEU A 529 13.58 -9.73 -37.22
N LEU A 530 13.43 -8.48 -37.68
CA LEU A 530 14.52 -7.73 -38.32
C LEU A 530 15.69 -7.44 -37.35
N LEU A 531 15.45 -7.43 -36.04
CA LEU A 531 16.51 -7.20 -35.04
C LEU A 531 17.53 -8.35 -34.96
N TYR A 532 17.19 -9.54 -35.47
CA TYR A 532 18.11 -10.68 -35.50
C TYR A 532 19.25 -10.51 -36.52
N GLY A 533 19.03 -9.70 -37.58
CA GLY A 533 20.01 -9.53 -38.66
C GLY A 533 20.27 -10.80 -39.49
N ASP A 534 19.37 -11.78 -39.43
CA ASP A 534 19.45 -13.05 -40.16
C ASP A 534 18.56 -13.02 -41.42
N THR A 535 19.01 -13.66 -42.50
CA THR A 535 18.31 -13.66 -43.80
C THR A 535 16.98 -14.41 -43.78
N ASN A 536 16.86 -15.49 -42.98
CA ASN A 536 15.61 -16.25 -42.86
C ASN A 536 14.58 -15.45 -42.07
N LYS A 537 14.99 -14.84 -40.94
CA LYS A 537 14.15 -13.94 -40.13
C LYS A 537 13.71 -12.70 -40.91
N THR A 538 14.56 -12.20 -41.81
CA THR A 538 14.20 -11.09 -42.72
C THR A 538 13.09 -11.49 -43.70
N ARG A 539 13.20 -12.68 -44.32
CA ARG A 539 12.14 -13.18 -45.22
C ARG A 539 10.82 -13.40 -44.48
N GLU A 540 10.88 -13.92 -43.26
CA GLU A 540 9.70 -14.10 -42.42
C GLU A 540 9.06 -12.75 -42.06
N ALA A 541 9.87 -11.74 -41.72
CA ALA A 541 9.40 -10.38 -41.46
C ALA A 541 8.66 -9.77 -42.66
N GLU A 542 9.17 -9.97 -43.88
CA GLU A 542 8.51 -9.51 -45.11
C GLU A 542 7.14 -10.18 -45.32
N ALA A 543 7.03 -11.48 -45.04
CA ALA A 543 5.78 -12.21 -45.13
C ALA A 543 4.73 -11.70 -44.13
N LEU A 544 5.13 -11.52 -42.86
CA LEU A 544 4.23 -10.98 -41.81
C LEU A 544 3.81 -9.55 -42.12
N LYS A 545 4.73 -8.71 -42.62
CA LYS A 545 4.39 -7.36 -43.07
C LYS A 545 3.33 -7.38 -44.18
N ALA A 546 3.50 -8.27 -45.18
CA ALA A 546 2.52 -8.42 -46.26
C ALA A 546 1.14 -8.86 -45.75
N GLN A 547 1.08 -9.73 -44.74
CA GLN A 547 -0.18 -10.11 -44.08
C GLN A 547 -0.84 -8.91 -43.38
N GLY A 548 -0.08 -8.10 -42.64
CA GLY A 548 -0.57 -6.87 -42.02
C GLY A 548 -1.08 -5.85 -43.04
N ASP A 549 -0.35 -5.65 -44.14
CA ASP A 549 -0.76 -4.75 -45.23
C ASP A 549 -2.05 -5.22 -45.91
N ALA A 550 -2.21 -6.54 -46.10
CA ALA A 550 -3.43 -7.13 -46.66
C ALA A 550 -4.67 -6.92 -45.77
N LEU A 551 -4.52 -7.03 -44.44
CA LEU A 551 -5.61 -6.76 -43.49
C LEU A 551 -6.05 -5.30 -43.53
N ILE A 552 -5.12 -4.35 -43.56
CA ILE A 552 -5.44 -2.93 -43.70
C ILE A 552 -6.14 -2.65 -45.03
N ALA A 553 -5.68 -3.26 -46.12
CA ALA A 553 -6.30 -3.11 -47.43
C ALA A 553 -7.74 -3.63 -47.44
N LYS A 554 -7.98 -4.82 -46.86
CA LYS A 554 -9.33 -5.40 -46.70
C LYS A 554 -10.24 -4.50 -45.86
N ALA A 555 -9.75 -3.97 -44.74
CA ALA A 555 -10.52 -3.08 -43.86
C ALA A 555 -10.92 -1.77 -44.57
N LYS A 556 -10.00 -1.17 -45.35
CA LYS A 556 -10.27 0.03 -46.17
C LYS A 556 -11.28 -0.24 -47.29
N ALA A 557 -11.22 -1.40 -47.92
CA ALA A 557 -12.19 -1.79 -48.93
C ALA A 557 -13.60 -1.96 -48.33
N ALA A 558 -13.71 -2.60 -47.16
CA ALA A 558 -14.97 -2.79 -46.46
C ALA A 558 -15.63 -1.47 -45.99
N SER A 559 -14.83 -0.49 -45.54
CA SER A 559 -15.35 0.82 -45.15
C SER A 559 -15.80 1.67 -46.35
N ALA A 560 -15.12 1.56 -47.49
CA ALA A 560 -15.52 2.22 -48.73
C ALA A 560 -16.86 1.68 -49.27
N VAL A 561 -17.12 0.38 -49.12
CA VAL A 561 -18.41 -0.24 -49.50
C VAL A 561 -19.55 0.20 -48.57
N LYS A 562 -19.30 0.34 -47.27
CA LYS A 562 -20.31 0.84 -46.31
C LYS A 562 -20.62 2.33 -46.52
N GLY A 563 -19.63 3.16 -46.86
CA GLY A 563 -19.83 4.58 -47.15
C GLY A 563 -20.50 4.88 -48.50
N ALA A 564 -20.52 3.92 -49.41
CA ALA A 564 -21.25 4.01 -50.68
C ALA A 564 -22.71 3.54 -50.59
N ALA A 565 -23.10 2.95 -49.46
CA ALA A 565 -24.45 2.42 -49.19
C ALA A 565 -25.30 3.33 -48.27
N THR A 566 -24.77 4.49 -47.89
CA THR A 566 -25.46 5.61 -47.20
C THR A 566 -25.53 6.80 -48.14
#